data_AF-A0A1Q7D0M7-F1
#
_entry.id   AF-A0A1Q7D0M7-F1
#
_cell.length_a   1.000
_cell.length_b   1.000
_cell.length_c   1.000
_cell.angle_alpha   90.00
_cell.angle_beta   90.00
_cell.angle_gamma   90.00
#
_symmetry.space_group_name_H-M   'P 1'
#
loop_
_entity.id
_entity.type
_entity.pdbx_description
1 polymer ?
#
loop_
_entity_poly.entity_id
_entity_poly.type
_entity_poly.pdbx_seq_one_letter_code
_entity_poly.pdbx_strand_id
1 'polypeptide(L)'
;LGFAAVSPNSLDAVSDRDYVVEFLGAGAITGMHLSRLAADLTLWATAEFGFVEFSDAFATGSSIMPQKKNPDVAELIRGKSGRLYGNLVAVLTTMKGLPLAYNSDMQEDKEPFFDSADTLEAILGVLPGLLTSLSFQLDRMRSAAGESFATATDLADYLVRRGLPFRQAHEVVGRVVRYGMDQGKALDALTLSELRRFSELFDADVTRVLGVDASLRARAATGGTAPEAVRRALETARGLVARPG
;
A
#
# COMPACT_ATOMS: atom_id res chain seq x y z
N LEU A 1 28.40 10.81 28.28
CA LEU A 1 27.56 11.30 27.16
C LEU A 1 27.37 10.27 26.05
N GLY A 2 28.28 9.30 25.85
CA GLY A 2 28.02 8.16 24.95
C GLY A 2 28.11 8.47 23.45
N PHE A 3 28.53 9.68 23.05
CA PHE A 3 28.76 10.03 21.65
C PHE A 3 29.99 9.32 21.07
N ALA A 4 29.96 9.02 19.78
CA ALA A 4 31.05 8.37 19.06
C ALA A 4 32.27 9.29 18.83
N ALA A 5 32.04 10.60 18.72
CA ALA A 5 33.08 11.60 18.50
C ALA A 5 32.66 12.99 19.03
N VAL A 6 33.61 13.91 19.08
CA VAL A 6 33.38 15.33 19.39
C VAL A 6 33.17 16.15 18.11
N SER A 7 32.39 17.22 18.17
CA SER A 7 32.20 18.13 17.03
C SER A 7 33.53 18.80 16.65
N PRO A 8 33.90 18.87 15.35
CA PRO A 8 35.17 19.42 14.91
C PRO A 8 35.20 20.96 14.86
N ASN A 9 34.03 21.61 14.97
CA ASN A 9 33.89 23.06 14.86
C ASN A 9 32.88 23.58 15.91
N SER A 10 33.28 24.55 16.72
CA SER A 10 32.44 25.07 17.80
C SER A 10 31.31 25.99 17.30
N LEU A 11 31.49 26.71 16.20
CA LEU A 11 30.44 27.55 15.61
C LEU A 11 29.31 26.66 15.10
N ASP A 12 29.68 25.62 14.35
CA ASP A 12 28.77 24.60 13.85
C ASP A 12 28.04 23.89 15.00
N ALA A 13 28.77 23.41 16.01
CA ALA A 13 28.21 22.65 17.13
C ALA A 13 27.09 23.39 17.89
N VAL A 14 27.10 24.72 17.94
CA VAL A 14 26.06 25.51 18.64
C VAL A 14 24.93 25.97 17.72
N SER A 15 25.13 25.92 16.40
CA SER A 15 24.14 26.33 15.38
C SER A 15 23.47 25.16 14.67
N ASP A 16 24.03 23.97 14.73
CA ASP A 16 23.56 22.77 14.02
C ASP A 16 22.21 22.27 14.57
N ARG A 17 21.23 22.09 13.68
CA ARG A 17 19.94 21.43 13.93
C ARG A 17 19.59 20.43 12.83
N ASP A 18 20.57 20.01 12.04
CA ASP A 18 20.36 19.10 10.92
C ASP A 18 19.83 17.76 11.41
N TYR A 19 20.28 17.28 12.58
CA TYR A 19 19.75 16.06 13.20
C TYR A 19 18.25 16.16 13.53
N VAL A 20 17.74 17.34 13.89
CA VAL A 20 16.31 17.59 14.13
C VAL A 20 15.56 17.54 12.79
N VAL A 21 16.08 18.24 11.78
CA VAL A 21 15.50 18.27 10.44
C VAL A 21 15.45 16.88 9.81
N GLU A 22 16.52 16.09 9.96
CA GLU A 22 16.60 14.74 9.42
C GLU A 22 15.63 13.80 10.13
N PHE A 23 15.52 13.87 11.47
CA PHE A 23 14.52 13.12 12.21
C PHE A 23 13.10 13.46 11.77
N LEU A 24 12.78 14.76 11.64
CA LEU A 24 11.48 15.23 11.17
C LEU A 24 11.22 14.81 9.71
N GLY A 25 12.25 14.80 8.86
CA GLY A 25 12.20 14.31 7.48
C GLY A 25 11.86 12.83 7.41
N ALA A 26 12.55 12.00 8.19
CA ALA A 26 12.28 10.58 8.33
C ALA A 26 10.87 10.33 8.89
N GLY A 27 10.45 11.12 9.89
CA GLY A 27 9.12 11.09 10.47
C GLY A 27 8.02 11.41 9.45
N ALA A 28 8.20 12.46 8.66
CA ALA A 28 7.30 12.83 7.58
C ALA A 28 7.14 11.70 6.55
N ILE A 29 8.25 11.15 6.04
CA ILE A 29 8.21 10.03 5.08
C ILE A 29 7.52 8.80 5.68
N THR A 30 7.79 8.50 6.95
CA THR A 30 7.11 7.41 7.67
C THR A 30 5.61 7.67 7.77
N GLY A 31 5.21 8.86 8.19
CA GLY A 31 3.81 9.29 8.25
C GLY A 31 3.11 9.16 6.89
N MET A 32 3.79 9.50 5.78
CA MET A 32 3.30 9.34 4.42
C MET A 32 2.99 7.87 4.11
N HIS A 33 3.95 6.97 4.34
CA HIS A 33 3.75 5.54 4.09
C HIS A 33 2.60 4.96 4.91
N LEU A 34 2.51 5.32 6.18
CA LEU A 34 1.43 4.88 7.06
C LEU A 34 0.07 5.45 6.66
N SER A 35 0.04 6.68 6.13
CA SER A 35 -1.19 7.29 5.60
C SER A 35 -1.78 6.53 4.41
N ARG A 36 -0.92 5.93 3.56
CA ARG A 36 -1.34 5.13 2.41
C ARG A 36 -1.94 3.79 2.85
N LEU A 37 -1.27 3.10 3.78
CA LEU A 37 -1.82 1.90 4.41
C LEU A 37 -3.16 2.19 5.06
N ALA A 38 -3.27 3.28 5.82
CA ALA A 38 -4.51 3.69 6.44
C ALA A 38 -5.61 3.99 5.41
N ALA A 39 -5.29 4.64 4.30
CA ALA A 39 -6.26 4.91 3.24
C ALA A 39 -6.82 3.62 2.61
N ASP A 40 -5.97 2.64 2.34
CA ASP A 40 -6.40 1.34 1.82
C ASP A 40 -7.30 0.62 2.82
N LEU A 41 -6.93 0.58 4.10
CA LEU A 41 -7.73 -0.05 5.15
C LEU A 41 -9.10 0.63 5.33
N THR A 42 -9.15 1.97 5.30
CA THR A 42 -10.42 2.72 5.36
C THR A 42 -11.29 2.41 4.15
N LEU A 43 -10.72 2.35 2.94
CA LEU A 43 -11.45 2.01 1.72
C LEU A 43 -11.97 0.57 1.74
N TRP A 44 -11.14 -0.37 2.18
CA TRP A 44 -11.49 -1.78 2.27
C TRP A 44 -12.57 -2.07 3.31
N ALA A 45 -12.71 -1.22 4.33
CA ALA A 45 -13.73 -1.33 5.37
C ALA A 45 -15.09 -0.71 4.98
N THR A 46 -15.21 -0.02 3.86
CA THR A 46 -16.52 0.53 3.46
C THR A 46 -17.50 -0.59 3.11
N ALA A 47 -18.81 -0.30 3.17
CA ALA A 47 -19.83 -1.28 2.84
C ALA A 47 -19.78 -1.72 1.36
N GLU A 48 -19.30 -0.86 0.48
CA GLU A 48 -19.15 -1.12 -0.95
C GLU A 48 -18.06 -2.17 -1.22
N PHE A 49 -16.92 -2.06 -0.51
CA PHE A 49 -15.83 -3.03 -0.63
C PHE A 49 -16.06 -4.25 0.28
N GLY A 50 -16.14 -4.01 1.59
CA GLY A 50 -16.35 -5.04 2.60
C GLY A 50 -15.23 -6.08 2.63
N PHE A 51 -14.00 -5.69 2.34
CA PHE A 51 -12.84 -6.59 2.27
C PHE A 51 -12.23 -6.85 3.65
N VAL A 52 -12.30 -5.87 4.54
CA VAL A 52 -11.79 -5.99 5.92
C VAL A 52 -12.83 -5.55 6.93
N GLU A 53 -12.79 -6.17 8.10
CA GLU A 53 -13.55 -5.75 9.27
C GLU A 53 -12.57 -5.42 10.40
N PHE A 54 -12.76 -4.24 10.99
CA PHE A 54 -12.02 -3.81 12.17
C PHE A 54 -12.61 -4.45 13.43
N SER A 55 -11.74 -4.87 14.34
CA SER A 55 -12.17 -5.31 15.67
C SER A 55 -12.67 -4.13 16.50
N ASP A 56 -13.58 -4.39 17.45
CA ASP A 56 -14.17 -3.36 18.32
C ASP A 56 -13.14 -2.60 19.16
N ALA A 57 -11.98 -3.20 19.43
CA ALA A 57 -10.88 -2.53 20.14
C ALA A 57 -10.22 -1.39 19.35
N PHE A 58 -10.39 -1.36 18.02
CA PHE A 58 -9.74 -0.41 17.11
C PHE A 58 -10.73 0.30 16.17
N ALA A 59 -12.03 0.18 16.45
CA ALA A 59 -13.09 0.87 15.73
C ALA A 59 -14.13 1.42 16.71
N THR A 60 -14.65 2.62 16.45
CA THR A 60 -15.81 3.12 17.19
C THR A 60 -17.11 2.69 16.51
N GLY A 61 -18.09 2.33 17.33
CA GLY A 61 -19.47 2.14 16.88
C GLY A 61 -20.23 3.46 16.86
N SER A 62 -21.24 3.56 15.98
CA SER A 62 -22.22 4.63 16.07
C SER A 62 -23.32 4.28 17.09
N SER A 63 -23.67 5.22 17.97
CA SER A 63 -24.80 5.06 18.89
C SER A 63 -26.15 4.91 18.19
N ILE A 64 -26.24 5.30 16.92
CA ILE A 64 -27.45 5.23 16.08
C ILE A 64 -27.42 3.99 15.15
N MET A 65 -26.22 3.54 14.75
CA MET A 65 -26.02 2.43 13.81
C MET A 65 -25.09 1.38 14.43
N PRO A 66 -25.62 0.38 15.17
CA PRO A 66 -24.83 -0.60 15.91
C PRO A 66 -23.88 -1.44 15.04
N GLN A 67 -24.21 -1.63 13.77
CA GLN A 67 -23.41 -2.37 12.79
C GLN A 67 -22.28 -1.55 12.16
N LYS A 68 -22.31 -0.21 12.27
CA LYS A 68 -21.33 0.66 11.63
C LYS A 68 -20.10 0.79 12.52
N LYS A 69 -18.99 0.18 12.09
CA LYS A 69 -17.66 0.32 12.67
C LYS A 69 -16.85 1.33 11.88
N ASN A 70 -16.43 2.42 12.52
CA ASN A 70 -15.60 3.42 11.88
C ASN A 70 -14.11 3.06 12.05
N PRO A 71 -13.28 3.15 11.00
CA PRO A 71 -11.85 2.85 11.09
C PRO A 71 -11.06 4.05 11.66
N ASP A 72 -11.47 4.56 12.83
CA ASP A 72 -10.98 5.84 13.38
C ASP A 72 -9.47 5.88 13.54
N VAL A 73 -8.87 4.75 13.95
CA VAL A 73 -7.41 4.66 14.11
C VAL A 73 -6.71 4.89 12.76
N ALA A 74 -7.20 4.31 11.67
CA ALA A 74 -6.65 4.54 10.33
C ALA A 74 -6.87 6.00 9.90
N GLU A 75 -8.06 6.56 10.13
CA GLU A 75 -8.35 7.96 9.80
C GLU A 75 -7.43 8.93 10.55
N LEU A 76 -7.18 8.68 11.84
CA LEU A 76 -6.27 9.46 12.67
C LEU A 76 -4.81 9.33 12.24
N ILE A 77 -4.34 8.13 11.87
CA ILE A 77 -3.00 7.94 11.30
C ILE A 77 -2.84 8.80 10.03
N ARG A 78 -3.82 8.76 9.13
CA ARG A 78 -3.81 9.58 7.92
C ARG A 78 -3.82 11.07 8.26
N GLY A 79 -4.65 11.53 9.19
CA GLY A 79 -4.69 12.93 9.61
C GLY A 79 -3.37 13.41 10.24
N LYS A 80 -2.76 12.58 11.08
CA LYS A 80 -1.50 12.88 11.78
C LYS A 80 -0.29 12.98 10.82
N SER A 81 -0.35 12.41 9.63
CA SER A 81 0.69 12.62 8.61
C SER A 81 0.85 14.11 8.24
N GLY A 82 -0.25 14.88 8.18
CA GLY A 82 -0.19 16.32 7.94
C GLY A 82 0.48 17.10 9.07
N ARG A 83 0.32 16.64 10.32
CA ARG A 83 1.01 17.21 11.49
C ARG A 83 2.52 17.04 11.39
N LEU A 84 2.98 15.84 11.03
CA LEU A 84 4.40 15.53 10.82
C LEU A 84 5.01 16.39 9.71
N TYR A 85 4.27 16.63 8.62
CA TYR A 85 4.72 17.55 7.56
C TYR A 85 4.82 18.98 8.05
N GLY A 86 3.80 19.46 8.78
CA GLY A 86 3.79 20.80 9.37
C GLY A 86 5.00 21.04 10.26
N ASN A 87 5.33 20.06 11.12
CA ASN A 87 6.48 20.13 12.02
C ASN A 87 7.82 20.23 11.26
N LEU A 88 8.01 19.42 10.20
CA LEU A 88 9.19 19.52 9.35
C LEU A 88 9.30 20.90 8.66
N VAL A 89 8.20 21.37 8.06
CA VAL A 89 8.17 22.66 7.36
C VAL A 89 8.44 23.81 8.32
N ALA A 90 7.91 23.76 9.54
CA ALA A 90 8.16 24.75 10.57
C ALA A 90 9.66 24.87 10.87
N VAL A 91 10.32 23.76 11.22
CA VAL A 91 11.76 23.78 11.56
C VAL A 91 12.63 24.18 10.37
N LEU A 92 12.35 23.66 9.17
CA LEU A 92 13.07 24.09 7.95
C LEU A 92 12.95 25.59 7.73
N THR A 93 11.76 26.15 7.99
CA THR A 93 11.51 27.59 7.80
C THR A 93 12.17 28.42 8.89
N THR A 94 12.16 27.98 10.15
CA THR A 94 12.87 28.63 11.26
C THR A 94 14.37 28.68 11.01
N MET A 95 14.97 27.58 10.51
CA MET A 95 16.41 27.50 10.26
C MET A 95 16.84 28.27 9.00
N LYS A 96 15.92 28.52 8.05
CA LYS A 96 16.22 29.13 6.76
C LYS A 96 16.75 30.56 6.92
N GLY A 97 18.03 30.75 6.59
CA GLY A 97 18.66 32.07 6.50
C GLY A 97 19.09 32.65 7.85
N LEU A 98 19.13 31.84 8.91
CA LEU A 98 19.73 32.26 10.17
C LEU A 98 21.24 32.49 10.01
N PRO A 99 21.78 33.63 10.48
CA PRO A 99 23.21 33.84 10.52
C PRO A 99 23.85 32.95 11.59
N LEU A 100 25.11 32.56 11.42
CA LEU A 100 25.84 31.85 12.47
C LEU A 100 26.08 32.75 13.70
N ALA A 101 26.17 32.22 14.92
CA ALA A 101 26.04 30.79 15.28
C ALA A 101 24.70 30.49 15.97
N TYR A 102 24.59 30.71 17.29
CA TYR A 102 23.32 30.53 18.00
C TYR A 102 22.42 31.77 17.88
N ASN A 103 21.14 31.55 17.59
CA ASN A 103 20.09 32.55 17.66
C ASN A 103 18.92 31.99 18.47
N SER A 104 18.19 32.85 19.19
CA SER A 104 17.06 32.43 20.02
C SER A 104 15.95 31.74 19.24
N ASP A 105 15.83 31.98 17.94
CA ASP A 105 14.94 31.29 16.99
C ASP A 105 15.08 29.77 17.08
N MET A 106 16.29 29.26 17.35
CA MET A 106 16.58 27.84 17.53
C MET A 106 15.96 27.23 18.79
N GLN A 107 15.21 27.99 19.60
CA GLN A 107 14.38 27.43 20.67
C GLN A 107 13.15 26.70 20.13
N GLU A 108 12.67 27.09 18.94
CA GLU A 108 11.49 26.56 18.24
C GLU A 108 11.73 25.17 17.59
N ASP A 109 12.91 24.58 17.78
CA ASP A 109 13.24 23.24 17.28
C ASP A 109 12.58 22.10 18.10
N LYS A 110 12.31 22.36 19.38
CA LYS A 110 11.94 21.35 20.38
C LYS A 110 10.48 20.93 20.27
N GLU A 111 9.56 21.87 20.17
CA GLU A 111 8.13 21.56 20.14
C GLU A 111 7.76 20.71 18.91
N PRO A 112 8.19 21.06 17.67
CA PRO A 112 7.92 20.21 16.51
C PRO A 112 8.61 18.84 16.59
N PHE A 113 9.80 18.78 17.19
CA PHE A 113 10.53 17.53 17.40
C PHE A 113 9.79 16.59 18.35
N PHE A 114 9.47 17.06 19.57
CA PHE A 114 8.78 16.25 20.58
C PHE A 114 7.41 15.82 20.09
N ASP A 115 6.66 16.73 19.48
CA ASP A 115 5.35 16.41 18.95
C ASP A 115 5.38 15.33 17.85
N SER A 116 6.41 15.36 17.00
CA SER A 116 6.59 14.34 15.97
C SER A 116 7.01 13.00 16.55
N ALA A 117 7.89 13.00 17.56
CA ALA A 117 8.29 11.80 18.28
C ALA A 117 7.08 11.13 18.96
N ASP A 118 6.31 11.89 19.75
CA ASP A 118 5.12 11.41 20.45
C ASP A 118 4.06 10.90 19.45
N THR A 119 3.89 11.60 18.32
CA THR A 119 2.97 11.20 17.27
C THR A 119 3.38 9.88 16.63
N LEU A 120 4.66 9.69 16.30
CA LEU A 120 5.16 8.44 15.73
C LEU A 120 5.08 7.29 16.73
N GLU A 121 5.44 7.51 18.00
CA GLU A 121 5.34 6.50 19.04
C GLU A 121 3.89 6.03 19.23
N ALA A 122 2.93 6.96 19.29
CA ALA A 122 1.51 6.61 19.40
C ALA A 122 1.02 5.79 18.20
N ILE A 123 1.40 6.19 16.97
CA ILE A 123 1.00 5.48 15.74
C ILE A 123 1.64 4.08 15.70
N LEU A 124 2.94 3.98 15.95
CA LEU A 124 3.68 2.71 15.90
C LEU A 124 3.31 1.77 17.05
N GLY A 125 2.87 2.31 18.19
CA GLY A 125 2.36 1.54 19.32
C GLY A 125 1.00 0.89 19.06
N VAL A 126 0.11 1.58 18.32
CA VAL A 126 -1.25 1.06 18.05
C VAL A 126 -1.32 0.17 16.81
N LEU A 127 -0.49 0.44 15.80
CA LEU A 127 -0.59 -0.20 14.48
C LEU A 127 -0.45 -1.74 14.49
N PRO A 128 0.48 -2.36 15.24
CA PRO A 128 0.57 -3.82 15.30
C PRO A 128 -0.69 -4.49 15.85
N GLY A 129 -1.27 -3.92 16.91
CA GLY A 129 -2.52 -4.41 17.50
C GLY A 129 -3.67 -4.34 16.50
N LEU A 130 -3.79 -3.21 15.79
CA LEU A 130 -4.77 -3.03 14.73
C LEU A 130 -4.61 -4.05 13.60
N LEU A 131 -3.40 -4.22 13.06
CA LEU A 131 -3.17 -5.10 11.91
C LEU A 131 -3.40 -6.58 12.26
N THR A 132 -3.04 -6.99 13.48
CA THR A 132 -3.22 -8.37 13.93
C THR A 132 -4.67 -8.72 14.24
N SER A 133 -5.53 -7.73 14.52
CA SER A 133 -6.95 -7.94 14.81
C SER A 133 -7.88 -7.78 13.61
N LEU A 134 -7.36 -7.37 12.44
CA LEU A 134 -8.16 -7.25 11.21
C LEU A 134 -8.66 -8.61 10.73
N SER A 135 -9.96 -8.68 10.43
CA SER A 135 -10.56 -9.83 9.76
C SER A 135 -10.68 -9.57 8.27
N PHE A 136 -10.25 -10.51 7.43
CA PHE A 136 -10.33 -10.40 5.96
C PHE A 136 -11.47 -11.26 5.42
N GLN A 137 -12.33 -10.67 4.59
CA GLN A 137 -13.46 -11.36 3.95
C GLN A 137 -13.01 -12.00 2.64
N LEU A 138 -12.34 -13.15 2.76
CA LEU A 138 -11.63 -13.81 1.64
C LEU A 138 -12.54 -14.11 0.45
N ASP A 139 -13.77 -14.56 0.67
CA ASP A 139 -14.72 -14.86 -0.41
C ASP A 139 -15.13 -13.61 -1.18
N ARG A 140 -15.38 -12.50 -0.47
CA ARG A 140 -15.69 -11.19 -1.06
C ARG A 140 -14.53 -10.69 -1.90
N MET A 141 -13.31 -10.74 -1.35
CA MET A 141 -12.09 -10.33 -2.06
C MET A 141 -11.84 -11.19 -3.30
N ARG A 142 -12.08 -12.51 -3.20
CA ARG A 142 -11.92 -13.45 -4.32
C ARG A 142 -12.95 -13.19 -5.42
N SER A 143 -14.20 -12.91 -5.07
CA SER A 143 -15.23 -12.50 -6.04
C SER A 143 -14.82 -11.24 -6.77
N ALA A 144 -14.47 -10.18 -6.03
CA ALA A 144 -14.08 -8.90 -6.60
C ALA A 144 -12.83 -9.00 -7.51
N ALA A 145 -11.90 -9.89 -7.20
CA ALA A 145 -10.73 -10.15 -8.05
C ALA A 145 -11.07 -10.81 -9.39
N GLY A 146 -12.20 -11.53 -9.48
CA GLY A 146 -12.69 -12.14 -10.72
C GLY A 146 -13.60 -11.22 -11.55
N GLU A 147 -14.06 -10.11 -10.96
CA GLU A 147 -14.95 -9.16 -11.61
C GLU A 147 -14.23 -8.26 -12.62
N SER A 148 -15.02 -7.49 -13.39
CA SER A 148 -14.52 -6.46 -14.31
C SER A 148 -13.45 -6.92 -15.30
N PHE A 149 -13.49 -8.21 -15.69
CA PHE A 149 -12.57 -8.78 -16.69
C PHE A 149 -11.09 -8.63 -16.30
N ALA A 150 -10.77 -8.64 -14.99
CA ALA A 150 -9.41 -8.43 -14.49
C ALA A 150 -8.36 -9.42 -15.06
N THR A 151 -8.81 -10.60 -15.51
CA THR A 151 -7.97 -11.64 -16.12
C THR A 151 -7.81 -11.50 -17.64
N ALA A 152 -8.31 -10.42 -18.26
CA ALA A 152 -8.19 -10.19 -19.70
C ALA A 152 -6.73 -10.13 -20.17
N THR A 153 -5.83 -9.56 -19.36
CA THR A 153 -4.40 -9.51 -19.67
C THR A 153 -3.79 -10.91 -19.80
N ASP A 154 -4.25 -11.88 -18.99
CA ASP A 154 -3.78 -13.27 -19.07
C ASP A 154 -4.17 -13.93 -20.40
N LEU A 155 -5.35 -13.57 -20.93
CA LEU A 155 -5.81 -14.02 -22.24
C LEU A 155 -4.97 -13.42 -23.39
N ALA A 156 -4.52 -12.17 -23.23
CA ALA A 156 -3.62 -11.54 -24.20
C ALA A 156 -2.24 -12.21 -24.17
N ASP A 157 -1.69 -12.43 -22.97
CA ASP A 157 -0.43 -13.15 -22.76
C ASP A 157 -0.48 -14.56 -23.36
N TYR A 158 -1.62 -15.25 -23.26
CA TYR A 158 -1.84 -16.55 -23.89
C TYR A 158 -1.69 -16.49 -25.42
N LEU A 159 -2.36 -15.54 -26.09
CA LEU A 159 -2.26 -15.38 -27.54
C LEU A 159 -0.84 -15.00 -27.98
N VAL A 160 -0.14 -14.19 -27.18
CA VAL A 160 1.26 -13.83 -27.44
C VAL A 160 2.17 -15.04 -27.40
N ARG A 161 1.98 -15.93 -26.41
CA ARG A 161 2.73 -17.20 -26.34
C ARG A 161 2.42 -18.14 -27.50
N ARG A 162 1.25 -18.00 -28.14
CA ARG A 162 0.84 -18.72 -29.35
C ARG A 162 1.33 -18.04 -30.65
N GLY A 163 2.15 -17.00 -30.55
CA GLY A 163 2.82 -16.35 -31.68
C GLY A 163 2.15 -15.07 -32.20
N LEU A 164 1.07 -14.61 -31.56
CA LEU A 164 0.39 -13.38 -31.97
C LEU A 164 1.12 -12.14 -31.42
N PRO A 165 1.43 -11.11 -32.21
CA PRO A 165 2.01 -9.87 -31.68
C PRO A 165 1.09 -9.23 -30.61
N PHE A 166 1.67 -8.69 -29.53
CA PHE A 166 0.92 -8.19 -28.38
C PHE A 166 -0.19 -7.20 -28.75
N ARG A 167 0.06 -6.28 -29.69
CA ARG A 167 -0.95 -5.33 -30.16
C ARG A 167 -2.18 -6.05 -30.74
N GLN A 168 -1.97 -7.08 -31.56
CA GLN A 168 -3.06 -7.85 -32.15
C GLN A 168 -3.77 -8.71 -31.09
N ALA A 169 -3.02 -9.30 -30.16
CA ALA A 169 -3.60 -10.02 -29.02
C ALA A 169 -4.50 -9.12 -28.18
N HIS A 170 -4.06 -7.90 -27.88
CA HIS A 170 -4.84 -6.92 -27.16
C HIS A 170 -6.12 -6.52 -27.91
N GLU A 171 -6.05 -6.30 -29.23
CA GLU A 171 -7.22 -6.03 -30.07
C GLU A 171 -8.22 -7.20 -30.08
N VAL A 172 -7.73 -8.45 -30.18
CA VAL A 172 -8.55 -9.66 -30.09
C VAL A 172 -9.25 -9.74 -28.73
N VAL A 173 -8.50 -9.61 -27.64
CA VAL A 173 -9.03 -9.68 -26.28
C VAL A 173 -10.02 -8.55 -25.99
N GLY A 174 -9.77 -7.34 -26.49
CA GLY A 174 -10.74 -6.23 -26.36
C GLY A 174 -12.10 -6.56 -26.97
N ARG A 175 -12.12 -7.28 -28.12
CA ARG A 175 -13.36 -7.79 -28.71
C ARG A 175 -14.00 -8.92 -27.90
N VAL A 176 -13.20 -9.81 -27.31
CA VAL A 176 -13.68 -10.88 -26.42
C VAL A 176 -14.32 -10.28 -25.16
N VAL A 177 -13.69 -9.29 -24.52
CA VAL A 177 -14.21 -8.59 -23.34
C VAL A 177 -15.54 -7.92 -23.67
N ARG A 178 -15.60 -7.18 -24.79
CA ARG A 178 -16.85 -6.54 -25.23
C ARG A 178 -17.95 -7.56 -25.48
N TYR A 179 -17.64 -8.67 -26.12
CA TYR A 179 -18.59 -9.78 -26.30
C TYR A 179 -19.07 -10.35 -24.96
N GLY A 180 -18.17 -10.58 -24.00
CA GLY A 180 -18.53 -11.03 -22.66
C GLY A 180 -19.48 -10.05 -21.96
N MET A 181 -19.21 -8.74 -22.04
CA MET A 181 -20.09 -7.70 -21.52
C MET A 181 -21.48 -7.74 -22.17
N ASP A 182 -21.54 -7.80 -23.49
CA ASP A 182 -22.81 -7.84 -24.25
C ASP A 182 -23.63 -9.11 -23.94
N GLN A 183 -22.98 -10.20 -23.55
CA GLN A 183 -23.63 -11.47 -23.16
C GLN A 183 -23.87 -11.62 -21.65
N GLY A 184 -23.41 -10.67 -20.83
CA GLY A 184 -23.46 -10.79 -19.36
C GLY A 184 -22.64 -11.96 -18.81
N LYS A 185 -21.52 -12.32 -19.47
CA LYS A 185 -20.64 -13.43 -19.10
C LYS A 185 -19.26 -12.93 -18.69
N ALA A 186 -18.72 -13.48 -17.61
CA ALA A 186 -17.30 -13.37 -17.28
C ALA A 186 -16.43 -14.15 -18.30
N LEU A 187 -15.12 -13.86 -18.36
CA LEU A 187 -14.23 -14.49 -19.34
C LEU A 187 -14.13 -16.00 -19.16
N ASP A 188 -14.11 -16.48 -17.92
CA ASP A 188 -14.06 -17.89 -17.56
C ASP A 188 -15.37 -18.65 -17.84
N ALA A 189 -16.46 -17.92 -18.10
CA ALA A 189 -17.75 -18.47 -18.53
C ALA A 189 -17.88 -18.54 -20.07
N LEU A 190 -16.91 -18.03 -20.84
CA LEU A 190 -16.90 -18.14 -22.30
C LEU A 190 -16.42 -19.53 -22.75
N THR A 191 -17.15 -20.13 -23.67
CA THR A 191 -16.80 -21.42 -24.26
C THR A 191 -15.67 -21.27 -25.28
N LEU A 192 -14.92 -22.37 -25.52
CA LEU A 192 -13.90 -22.38 -26.56
C LEU A 192 -14.45 -22.02 -27.94
N SER A 193 -15.68 -22.47 -28.26
CA SER A 193 -16.31 -22.16 -29.54
C SER A 193 -16.67 -20.68 -29.68
N GLU A 194 -17.02 -20.00 -28.59
CA GLU A 194 -17.20 -18.55 -28.55
C GLU A 194 -15.86 -17.82 -28.74
N LEU A 195 -14.81 -18.24 -28.02
CA LEU A 195 -13.47 -17.65 -28.10
C LEU A 195 -12.87 -17.79 -29.51
N ARG A 196 -13.03 -18.97 -30.15
CA ARG A 196 -12.52 -19.23 -31.51
C ARG A 196 -13.12 -18.33 -32.59
N ARG A 197 -14.24 -17.65 -32.32
CA ARG A 197 -14.80 -16.63 -33.23
C ARG A 197 -13.88 -15.40 -33.37
N PHE A 198 -13.00 -15.18 -32.39
CA PHE A 198 -12.11 -14.01 -32.34
C PHE A 198 -10.67 -14.34 -32.74
N SER A 199 -10.23 -15.59 -32.53
CA SER A 199 -8.93 -16.08 -33.00
C SER A 199 -8.89 -17.61 -33.02
N GLU A 200 -8.35 -18.19 -34.09
CA GLU A 200 -8.13 -19.64 -34.20
C GLU A 200 -7.03 -20.15 -33.25
N LEU A 201 -6.22 -19.24 -32.69
CA LEU A 201 -5.14 -19.58 -31.75
C LEU A 201 -5.66 -19.99 -30.37
N PHE A 202 -6.96 -19.82 -30.08
CA PHE A 202 -7.56 -20.35 -28.87
C PHE A 202 -7.77 -21.86 -28.96
N ASP A 203 -7.26 -22.57 -27.96
CA ASP A 203 -7.34 -24.02 -27.86
C ASP A 203 -7.93 -24.48 -26.53
N ALA A 204 -8.17 -25.78 -26.36
CA ALA A 204 -8.83 -26.37 -25.20
C ALA A 204 -8.16 -26.05 -23.84
N ASP A 205 -6.89 -25.64 -23.85
CA ASP A 205 -6.14 -25.22 -22.68
C ASP A 205 -6.39 -23.76 -22.25
N VAL A 206 -7.11 -22.96 -23.04
CA VAL A 206 -7.39 -21.55 -22.71
C VAL A 206 -8.13 -21.39 -21.38
N THR A 207 -9.01 -22.35 -21.04
CA THR A 207 -9.72 -22.33 -19.75
C THR A 207 -8.79 -22.49 -18.55
N ARG A 208 -7.56 -22.99 -18.74
CA ARG A 208 -6.56 -23.11 -17.67
C ARG A 208 -5.88 -21.80 -17.32
N VAL A 209 -5.96 -20.79 -18.21
CA VAL A 209 -5.42 -19.45 -17.97
C VAL A 209 -6.51 -18.45 -17.57
N LEU A 210 -7.77 -18.84 -17.70
CA LEU A 210 -8.93 -18.03 -17.33
C LEU A 210 -9.26 -18.29 -15.85
N GLY A 211 -9.10 -17.26 -15.02
CA GLY A 211 -9.46 -17.29 -13.60
C GLY A 211 -8.39 -16.71 -12.67
N VAL A 212 -8.84 -16.28 -11.49
CA VAL A 212 -8.00 -15.58 -10.50
C VAL A 212 -6.77 -16.41 -10.11
N ASP A 213 -6.95 -17.69 -9.80
CA ASP A 213 -5.85 -18.56 -9.36
C ASP A 213 -4.80 -18.78 -10.46
N ALA A 214 -5.24 -18.89 -11.72
CA ALA A 214 -4.33 -19.05 -12.86
C ALA A 214 -3.55 -17.77 -13.11
N SER A 215 -4.23 -16.62 -13.06
CA SER A 215 -3.61 -15.29 -13.17
C SER A 215 -2.53 -15.09 -12.10
N LEU A 216 -2.84 -15.37 -10.83
CA LEU A 216 -1.86 -15.29 -9.74
C LEU A 216 -0.64 -16.18 -9.97
N ARG A 217 -0.86 -17.47 -10.30
CA ARG A 217 0.25 -18.40 -10.56
C ARG A 217 1.14 -17.98 -11.73
N ALA A 218 0.60 -17.30 -12.73
CA ALA A 218 1.36 -16.83 -13.89
C ALA A 218 2.37 -15.74 -13.53
N ARG A 219 2.15 -14.96 -12.46
CA ARG A 219 3.01 -13.86 -12.01
C ARG A 219 4.11 -14.35 -11.06
N ALA A 220 4.89 -15.34 -11.49
CA ALA A 220 5.90 -16.04 -10.66
C ALA A 220 7.29 -15.40 -10.59
N ALA A 221 7.52 -14.33 -11.36
CA ALA A 221 8.77 -13.57 -11.34
C ALA A 221 9.05 -12.96 -9.96
N THR A 222 10.30 -12.54 -9.72
CA THR A 222 10.66 -11.80 -8.50
C THR A 222 9.81 -10.55 -8.36
N GLY A 223 9.22 -10.35 -7.17
CA GLY A 223 8.26 -9.26 -6.91
C GLY A 223 6.84 -9.51 -7.45
N GLY A 224 6.58 -10.66 -8.08
CA GLY A 224 5.25 -11.03 -8.56
C GLY A 224 4.31 -11.53 -7.46
N THR A 225 3.04 -11.74 -7.83
CA THR A 225 1.94 -12.10 -6.92
C THR A 225 1.69 -13.61 -6.83
N ALA A 226 2.49 -14.45 -7.50
CA ALA A 226 2.35 -15.89 -7.35
C ALA A 226 2.60 -16.33 -5.90
N PRO A 227 1.89 -17.35 -5.39
CA PRO A 227 2.05 -17.81 -4.01
C PRO A 227 3.49 -18.12 -3.61
N GLU A 228 4.32 -18.66 -4.52
CA GLU A 228 5.74 -18.93 -4.25
C GLU A 228 6.58 -17.64 -4.20
N ALA A 229 6.27 -16.65 -5.05
CA ALA A 229 6.95 -15.36 -5.04
C ALA A 229 6.66 -14.59 -3.74
N VAL A 230 5.41 -14.60 -3.29
CA VAL A 230 5.00 -14.00 -2.01
C VAL A 230 5.67 -14.70 -0.83
N ARG A 231 5.76 -16.04 -0.82
CA ARG A 231 6.48 -16.78 0.24
C ARG A 231 7.95 -16.37 0.35
N ARG A 232 8.66 -16.27 -0.79
CA ARG A 232 10.06 -15.76 -0.81
C ARG A 232 10.18 -14.32 -0.29
N ALA A 233 9.21 -13.46 -0.62
CA ALA A 233 9.20 -12.09 -0.12
C ALA A 233 9.00 -12.03 1.40
N LEU A 234 8.10 -12.87 1.95
CA LEU A 234 7.88 -12.99 3.39
C LEU A 234 9.12 -13.50 4.14
N GLU A 235 9.82 -14.50 3.59
CA GLU A 235 11.09 -14.97 4.15
C GLU A 235 12.15 -13.87 4.17
N THR A 236 12.26 -13.11 3.08
CA THR A 236 13.18 -11.96 2.99
C THR A 236 12.84 -10.91 4.05
N ALA A 237 11.56 -10.54 4.19
CA ALA A 237 11.12 -9.57 5.18
C ALA A 237 11.40 -10.03 6.62
N ARG A 238 11.14 -11.29 6.95
CA ARG A 238 11.49 -11.88 8.25
C ARG A 238 12.99 -11.81 8.52
N GLY A 239 13.82 -12.11 7.52
CA GLY A 239 15.27 -12.02 7.62
C GLY A 239 15.77 -10.59 7.83
N LEU A 240 15.12 -9.58 7.26
CA LEU A 240 15.47 -8.17 7.47
C LEU A 240 15.11 -7.68 8.88
N VAL A 241 13.93 -8.05 9.38
CA VAL A 241 13.45 -7.64 10.72
C VAL A 241 14.20 -8.37 11.84
N ALA A 242 14.63 -9.61 11.61
CA ALA A 242 15.36 -10.41 12.61
C ALA A 242 16.84 -10.00 12.78
N ARG A 243 17.38 -9.15 11.91
CA ARG A 243 18.75 -8.64 12.08
C ARG A 243 18.76 -7.67 13.26
N PRO A 244 19.55 -7.90 14.32
CA PRO A 244 19.80 -6.87 15.30
C PRO A 244 20.46 -5.70 14.59
N GLY A 245 19.88 -4.50 14.77
CA GLY A 245 20.48 -3.24 14.33
C GLY A 245 21.77 -2.93 15.07
#